data_AF-A0A6V7WST8-F1
#
_entry.id   AF-A0A6V7WST8-F1
#
_cell.length_a   1.000
_cell.length_b   1.000
_cell.length_c   1.000
_cell.angle_alpha   90.00
_cell.angle_beta   90.00
_cell.angle_gamma   90.00
#
_symmetry.space_group_name_H-M   'P 1'
#
loop_
_entity.id
_entity.type
_entity.pdbx_description
1 polymer ?
#
loop_
_entity_poly.entity_id
_entity_poly.type
_entity_poly.pdbx_seq_one_letter_code
_entity_poly.pdbx_strand_id
1 'polypeptide(L)'
;MKFILQPPFLFNLTTLNGIPSLFFVRSAGKSECRICRGIQIRTTSHLPYISARNNFLFYKINKNLLYRKQHFSQMVAESILSLSTTQNGEERKKSYVHGAASKNPLLYSTIGERLRLAASLFPTREFVLFKRDGVRKTYKDVLEDSERLATGLIHLGMEKGDRIGIWSPNKYEWITTQFASALAGFILVNINPMYHADDLCYAVEQVGIKTLICPPAFKRSQYYNTLRELIPELEDAPPGDGRISTDTFPKLRNLIVF
;
A
#
# COMPACT_ATOMS: atom_id res chain seq x y z
N MET A 1 -43.08 3.11 7.48
CA MET A 1 -43.12 2.58 8.85
C MET A 1 -42.06 3.32 9.66
N LYS A 2 -42.49 4.30 10.48
CA LYS A 2 -41.64 5.12 11.36
C LYS A 2 -41.27 4.29 12.58
N PHE A 3 -40.01 4.35 13.02
CA PHE A 3 -39.67 4.15 14.42
C PHE A 3 -38.89 5.38 14.92
N ILE A 4 -39.53 6.06 15.86
CA ILE A 4 -38.99 7.13 16.69
C ILE A 4 -38.66 6.47 18.03
N LEU A 5 -37.44 6.62 18.53
CA LEU A 5 -37.14 6.57 19.96
C LEU A 5 -36.18 7.72 20.29
N GLN A 6 -36.57 8.48 21.31
CA GLN A 6 -35.92 9.69 21.83
C GLN A 6 -34.70 9.38 22.75
N PRO A 7 -33.85 10.39 23.04
CA PRO A 7 -32.58 10.27 23.78
C PRO A 7 -32.79 10.35 25.31
N PRO A 8 -31.75 10.08 26.14
CA PRO A 8 -31.00 11.21 26.72
C PRO A 8 -29.49 10.97 27.01
N PHE A 9 -28.84 12.07 27.41
CA PHE A 9 -27.52 12.25 28.06
C PHE A 9 -26.33 12.71 27.20
N LEU A 10 -26.17 14.04 27.17
CA LEU A 10 -24.92 14.76 27.04
C LEU A 10 -24.15 14.72 28.37
N PHE A 11 -22.86 14.33 28.36
CA PHE A 11 -21.76 15.10 28.96
C PHE A 11 -20.37 14.66 28.44
N ASN A 12 -19.62 15.69 28.04
CA ASN A 12 -18.19 15.91 27.71
C ASN A 12 -17.12 14.79 27.65
N LEU A 13 -16.51 14.72 26.45
CA LEU A 13 -15.09 14.96 26.11
C LEU A 13 -13.97 14.35 26.99
N THR A 14 -13.33 13.30 26.46
CA THR A 14 -11.87 13.28 26.23
C THR A 14 -11.57 12.32 25.07
N THR A 15 -11.12 12.88 23.95
CA THR A 15 -10.78 12.14 22.73
C THR A 15 -9.49 11.35 22.92
N LEU A 16 -9.68 10.06 23.20
CA LEU A 16 -8.88 8.96 22.67
C LEU A 16 -8.83 9.02 21.13
N ASN A 17 -7.85 8.33 20.53
CA ASN A 17 -7.71 7.96 19.11
C ASN A 17 -6.75 8.88 18.31
N GLY A 18 -5.50 8.49 18.02
CA GLY A 18 -5.08 7.20 17.45
C GLY A 18 -5.07 7.30 15.92
N ILE A 19 -3.98 7.83 15.35
CA ILE A 19 -3.74 8.02 13.90
C ILE A 19 -2.52 7.14 13.51
N PRO A 20 -2.54 6.40 12.39
CA PRO A 20 -1.38 5.66 11.91
C PRO A 20 -0.43 6.56 11.08
N SER A 21 0.87 6.40 11.30
CA SER A 21 1.96 7.07 10.57
C SER A 21 2.23 6.39 9.21
N LEU A 22 2.32 7.21 8.16
CA LEU A 22 2.77 6.81 6.82
C LEU A 22 4.28 7.02 6.72
N PHE A 23 5.06 5.97 6.50
CA PHE A 23 6.50 6.06 6.25
C PHE A 23 6.77 6.59 4.84
N PHE A 24 7.58 7.64 4.72
CA PHE A 24 8.23 8.06 3.46
C PHE A 24 9.74 7.88 3.65
N VAL A 25 10.33 6.90 2.94
CA VAL A 25 11.79 6.77 2.83
C VAL A 25 12.24 7.72 1.72
N ARG A 26 13.00 8.77 2.10
CA ARG A 26 13.68 9.64 1.16
C ARG A 26 15.02 8.99 0.80
N SER A 27 15.12 8.38 -0.38
CA SER A 27 16.42 7.96 -0.91
C SER A 27 17.20 9.19 -1.36
N ALA A 28 18.33 9.46 -0.71
CA ALA A 28 19.35 10.38 -1.17
C ALA A 28 20.37 9.56 -1.97
N GLY A 29 20.28 9.61 -3.30
CA GLY A 29 21.22 8.96 -4.19
C GLY A 29 21.01 9.48 -5.61
N LYS A 30 21.96 10.27 -6.11
CA LYS A 30 21.96 10.81 -7.46
C LYS A 30 22.15 9.66 -8.47
N SER A 31 21.08 9.30 -9.16
CA SER A 31 21.15 8.69 -10.49
C SER A 31 20.03 9.30 -11.32
N GLU A 32 20.39 10.04 -12.35
CA GLU A 32 19.47 10.81 -13.20
C GLU A 32 18.35 9.93 -13.75
N CYS A 33 17.12 10.21 -13.32
CA CYS A 33 15.93 9.58 -13.87
C CYS A 33 15.70 10.11 -15.29
N ARG A 34 15.78 9.25 -16.31
CA ARG A 34 15.50 9.58 -17.72
C ARG A 34 14.09 10.15 -17.96
N ILE A 35 13.17 10.02 -17.01
CA ILE A 35 11.79 10.54 -17.07
C ILE A 35 11.74 12.07 -17.00
N CYS A 36 12.77 12.73 -16.44
CA CYS A 36 12.73 14.18 -16.18
C CYS A 36 13.29 15.07 -17.31
N ARG A 37 13.71 14.51 -18.46
CA ARG A 37 14.17 15.32 -19.60
C ARG A 37 12.97 16.06 -20.22
N GLY A 38 12.76 17.31 -19.81
CA GLY A 38 11.78 18.21 -20.44
C GLY A 38 10.96 19.08 -19.50
N ILE A 39 11.06 18.91 -18.17
CA ILE A 39 10.34 19.78 -17.22
C ILE A 39 11.20 21.00 -16.90
N GLN A 40 11.00 22.10 -17.63
CA GLN A 40 11.48 23.42 -17.19
C GLN A 40 10.60 23.91 -16.03
N ILE A 41 11.15 23.91 -14.81
CA ILE A 41 10.52 24.58 -13.67
C ILE A 41 10.92 26.06 -13.73
N ARG A 42 10.05 26.93 -14.26
CA ARG A 42 10.15 28.38 -14.04
C ARG A 42 9.47 28.71 -12.72
N THR A 43 10.25 29.17 -11.74
CA THR A 43 9.74 29.68 -10.48
C THR A 43 9.34 31.15 -10.65
N THR A 44 8.05 31.44 -10.64
CA THR A 44 7.52 32.78 -10.34
C THR A 44 6.58 32.70 -9.15
N SER A 45 6.53 33.79 -8.39
CA SER A 45 6.07 33.93 -7.01
C SER A 45 4.54 33.85 -6.78
N HIS A 46 3.81 33.08 -7.58
CA HIS A 46 2.41 32.74 -7.32
C HIS A 46 2.22 31.22 -7.32
N LEU A 47 1.63 30.72 -6.23
CA LEU A 47 1.28 29.32 -5.95
C LEU A 47 0.96 28.50 -7.22
N PRO A 48 1.71 27.44 -7.53
CA PRO A 48 1.28 26.49 -8.55
C PRO A 48 0.28 25.51 -7.94
N TYR A 49 -0.99 25.69 -8.29
CA TYR A 49 -1.99 24.64 -8.25
C TYR A 49 -1.72 23.69 -9.44
N ILE A 50 -1.12 22.53 -9.17
CA ILE A 50 -1.02 21.45 -10.16
C ILE A 50 -2.37 20.71 -10.17
N SER A 51 -3.27 21.16 -11.04
CA SER A 51 -4.43 20.37 -11.46
C SER A 51 -3.96 19.30 -12.45
N ALA A 52 -3.59 18.13 -11.96
CA ALA A 52 -3.55 16.93 -12.79
C ALA A 52 -4.99 16.51 -13.13
N ARG A 53 -5.55 17.08 -14.20
CA ARG A 53 -6.71 16.52 -14.89
C ARG A 53 -6.24 15.26 -15.62
N ASN A 54 -6.23 14.13 -14.93
CA ASN A 54 -6.29 12.81 -15.55
C ASN A 54 -7.18 11.91 -14.69
N ASN A 55 -8.18 11.31 -15.34
CA ASN A 55 -9.35 10.67 -14.77
C ASN A 55 -9.04 9.53 -13.78
N PHE A 56 -8.85 9.86 -12.51
CA PHE A 56 -8.95 8.92 -11.39
C PHE A 56 -10.43 8.70 -11.05
N LEU A 57 -11.02 7.60 -11.53
CA LEU A 57 -12.32 7.13 -11.05
C LEU A 57 -12.17 6.58 -9.61
N PHE A 58 -12.19 7.47 -8.63
CA PHE A 58 -12.44 7.14 -7.23
C PHE A 58 -13.91 6.68 -7.07
N TYR A 59 -14.17 5.38 -7.10
CA TYR A 59 -15.51 4.88 -6.77
C TYR A 59 -15.59 4.45 -5.30
N LYS A 60 -16.32 5.27 -4.53
CA LYS A 60 -16.98 5.02 -3.23
C LYS A 60 -16.12 4.33 -2.15
N ILE A 61 -15.13 5.09 -1.68
CA ILE A 61 -14.54 4.88 -0.35
C ILE A 61 -15.62 5.14 0.70
N ASN A 62 -15.76 4.20 1.63
CA ASN A 62 -16.67 4.21 2.78
C ASN A 62 -16.75 5.61 3.43
N LYS A 63 -17.95 6.12 3.75
CA LYS A 63 -18.16 7.50 4.27
C LYS A 63 -17.29 7.83 5.49
N ASN A 64 -16.90 6.81 6.28
CA ASN A 64 -15.99 6.97 7.42
C ASN A 64 -14.52 7.29 7.04
N LEU A 65 -14.04 6.93 5.85
CA LEU A 65 -12.71 7.31 5.35
C LEU A 65 -12.71 8.71 4.72
N LEU A 66 -13.84 9.16 4.15
CA LEU A 66 -14.04 10.55 3.72
C LEU A 66 -14.01 11.50 4.93
N TYR A 67 -14.64 11.08 6.03
CA TYR A 67 -14.54 11.77 7.32
C TYR A 67 -13.08 11.87 7.79
N ARG A 68 -12.31 10.76 7.70
CA ARG A 68 -10.88 10.76 8.04
C ARG A 68 -10.00 11.58 7.09
N LYS A 69 -10.30 11.68 5.80
CA LYS A 69 -9.59 12.56 4.86
C LYS A 69 -9.89 14.04 5.13
N GLN A 70 -11.15 14.40 5.38
CA GLN A 70 -11.51 15.76 5.78
C GLN A 70 -10.88 16.13 7.12
N HIS A 71 -10.90 15.22 8.11
CA HIS A 71 -10.22 15.43 9.39
C HIS A 71 -8.69 15.45 9.25
N PHE A 72 -8.06 14.65 8.38
CA PHE A 72 -6.61 14.73 8.18
C PHE A 72 -6.22 16.05 7.49
N SER A 73 -6.99 16.48 6.50
CA SER A 73 -6.82 17.80 5.87
C SER A 73 -7.09 18.95 6.83
N GLN A 74 -8.11 18.85 7.70
CA GLN A 74 -8.40 19.85 8.74
C GLN A 74 -7.35 19.82 9.84
N MET A 75 -6.88 18.67 10.30
CA MET A 75 -5.91 18.57 11.38
C MET A 75 -4.51 19.00 10.93
N VAL A 76 -4.14 18.71 9.67
CA VAL A 76 -2.95 19.28 9.03
C VAL A 76 -3.14 20.77 8.80
N ALA A 77 -4.31 21.23 8.34
CA ALA A 77 -4.58 22.66 8.16
C ALA A 77 -4.61 23.45 9.48
N GLU A 78 -5.16 22.90 10.57
CA GLU A 78 -5.22 23.50 11.90
C GLU A 78 -3.85 23.47 12.58
N SER A 79 -3.05 22.42 12.37
CA SER A 79 -1.65 22.37 12.80
C SER A 79 -0.79 23.37 12.03
N ILE A 80 -1.01 23.51 10.72
CA ILE A 80 -0.32 24.52 9.88
C ILE A 80 -0.79 25.93 10.27
N LEU A 81 -2.09 26.16 10.50
CA LEU A 81 -2.63 27.45 10.91
C LEU A 81 -2.09 27.86 12.28
N SER A 82 -2.06 26.95 13.26
CA SER A 82 -1.52 27.21 14.60
C SER A 82 0.00 27.36 14.64
N LEU A 83 0.72 26.86 13.62
CA LEU A 83 2.14 27.15 13.41
C LEU A 83 2.38 28.50 12.71
N SER A 84 1.33 29.11 12.14
CA SER A 84 1.41 30.36 11.37
C SER A 84 0.81 31.59 12.07
N THR A 85 0.20 31.46 13.24
CA THR A 85 -0.39 32.59 13.98
C THR A 85 0.45 32.98 15.19
N THR A 86 1.46 33.82 14.98
CA THR A 86 1.87 34.78 16.01
C THR A 86 0.91 35.97 15.96
N GLN A 87 0.44 36.45 17.11
CA GLN A 87 -0.45 37.63 17.23
C GLN A 87 0.17 38.95 16.74
N ASN A 88 1.38 38.93 16.14
CA ASN A 88 1.98 40.03 15.40
C ASN A 88 2.52 39.45 14.09
N GLY A 89 2.10 40.01 12.95
CA GLY A 89 2.27 39.50 11.59
C GLY A 89 3.70 39.49 11.04
N GLU A 90 4.64 38.87 11.75
CA GLU A 90 5.93 38.47 11.19
C GLU A 90 5.89 36.98 10.82
N GLU A 91 5.90 36.69 9.52
CA GLU A 91 6.08 35.35 8.97
C GLU A 91 7.42 34.77 9.47
N ARG A 92 7.40 33.96 10.54
CA ARG A 92 8.60 33.23 10.97
C ARG A 92 8.92 32.13 9.94
N LYS A 93 9.77 32.47 8.97
CA LYS A 93 10.50 31.53 8.10
C LYS A 93 11.48 30.67 8.93
N LYS A 94 10.97 29.79 9.78
CA LYS A 94 11.82 28.80 10.44
C LYS A 94 12.25 27.77 9.41
N SER A 95 13.56 27.57 9.24
CA SER A 95 14.13 26.51 8.41
C SER A 95 13.99 25.11 9.02
N TYR A 96 13.48 25.04 10.25
CA TYR A 96 13.28 23.81 11.01
C TYR A 96 11.95 23.83 11.76
N VAL A 97 11.18 22.76 11.61
CA VAL A 97 9.97 22.49 12.37
C VAL A 97 10.12 21.10 12.99
N HIS A 98 9.92 21.00 14.30
CA HIS A 98 9.76 19.73 14.99
C HIS A 98 8.32 19.62 15.48
N GLY A 99 7.73 18.44 15.34
CA GLY A 99 6.43 18.16 15.95
C GLY A 99 6.56 18.12 17.47
N ALA A 100 5.48 18.46 18.19
CA ALA A 100 5.38 18.08 19.60
C ALA A 100 5.52 16.55 19.70
N ALA A 101 6.30 16.07 20.67
CA ALA A 101 6.39 14.64 20.94
C ALA A 101 4.97 14.08 21.07
N SER A 102 4.59 13.20 20.14
CA SER A 102 3.25 12.61 20.08
C SER A 102 2.91 12.00 21.43
N LYS A 103 1.70 12.24 21.95
CA LYS A 103 1.17 11.57 23.16
C LYS A 103 1.23 10.04 23.05
N ASN A 104 1.25 9.52 21.82
CA ASN A 104 1.43 8.10 21.54
C ASN A 104 2.92 7.83 21.29
N PRO A 105 3.57 6.95 22.08
CA PRO A 105 4.95 6.54 21.84
C PRO A 105 5.09 5.75 20.54
N LEU A 106 6.32 5.68 20.04
CA LEU A 106 6.65 4.79 18.93
C LEU A 106 6.38 3.33 19.33
N LEU A 107 5.74 2.58 18.43
CA LEU A 107 5.52 1.15 18.61
C LEU A 107 6.75 0.40 18.09
N TYR A 108 7.27 -0.52 18.91
CA TYR A 108 8.44 -1.34 18.56
C TYR A 108 8.07 -2.72 17.97
N SER A 109 6.77 -2.97 17.75
CA SER A 109 6.30 -4.23 17.16
C SER A 109 6.27 -4.16 15.63
N THR A 110 6.54 -5.29 14.99
CA THR A 110 6.44 -5.43 13.54
C THR A 110 4.99 -5.43 13.07
N ILE A 111 4.76 -5.16 11.78
CA ILE A 111 3.41 -5.20 11.19
C ILE A 111 2.78 -6.59 11.36
N GLY A 112 3.57 -7.66 11.21
CA GLY A 112 3.10 -9.04 11.43
C GLY A 112 2.68 -9.29 12.88
N GLU A 113 3.47 -8.83 13.86
CA GLU A 113 3.10 -8.90 15.29
C GLU A 113 1.83 -8.12 15.60
N ARG A 114 1.66 -6.93 14.99
CA ARG A 114 0.45 -6.12 15.14
C ARG A 114 -0.78 -6.82 14.57
N LEU A 115 -0.65 -7.54 13.46
CA LEU A 115 -1.74 -8.33 12.91
C LEU A 115 -2.11 -9.49 13.85
N ARG A 116 -1.13 -10.25 14.34
CA ARG A 116 -1.36 -11.34 15.32
C ARG A 116 -2.06 -10.84 16.58
N LEU A 117 -1.60 -9.72 17.14
CA LEU A 117 -2.22 -9.09 18.31
C LEU A 117 -3.66 -8.61 18.00
N ALA A 118 -3.88 -7.99 16.83
CA ALA A 118 -5.21 -7.52 16.46
C ALA A 118 -6.19 -8.70 16.28
N ALA A 119 -5.74 -9.79 15.66
CA ALA A 119 -6.52 -11.00 15.48
C ALA A 119 -6.81 -11.72 16.81
N SER A 120 -5.90 -11.69 17.79
CA SER A 120 -6.16 -12.24 19.12
C SER A 120 -7.16 -11.41 19.92
N LEU A 121 -7.11 -10.07 19.80
CA LEU A 121 -8.00 -9.17 20.52
C LEU A 121 -9.39 -9.05 19.89
N PHE A 122 -9.49 -9.10 18.55
CA PHE A 122 -10.73 -8.84 17.81
C PHE A 122 -10.98 -9.87 16.70
N PRO A 123 -10.98 -11.19 17.00
CA PRO A 123 -10.95 -12.24 15.98
C PRO A 123 -12.13 -12.18 15.01
N THR A 124 -13.33 -11.90 15.49
CA THR A 124 -14.57 -11.89 14.70
C THR A 124 -14.90 -10.53 14.09
N ARG A 125 -14.12 -9.49 14.39
CA ARG A 125 -14.37 -8.16 13.85
C ARG A 125 -13.97 -8.11 12.39
N GLU A 126 -14.82 -7.53 11.56
CA GLU A 126 -14.53 -7.32 10.15
C GLU A 126 -13.32 -6.43 9.96
N PHE A 127 -12.40 -6.87 9.11
CA PHE A 127 -11.19 -6.15 8.78
C PHE A 127 -11.25 -5.58 7.36
N VAL A 128 -11.58 -6.42 6.37
CA VAL A 128 -11.62 -6.02 4.95
C VAL A 128 -12.89 -6.48 4.25
N LEU A 129 -13.36 -5.65 3.32
CA LEU A 129 -14.56 -5.89 2.52
C LEU A 129 -14.33 -5.44 1.08
N PHE A 130 -14.36 -6.39 0.14
CA PHE A 130 -14.34 -6.14 -1.29
C PHE A 130 -15.71 -6.45 -1.87
N LYS A 131 -16.55 -5.41 -1.97
CA LYS A 131 -17.97 -5.55 -2.31
C LYS A 131 -18.20 -6.21 -3.67
N ARG A 132 -17.36 -5.88 -4.66
CA ARG A 132 -17.49 -6.39 -6.03
C ARG A 132 -17.17 -7.88 -6.11
N ASP A 133 -16.20 -8.32 -5.33
CA ASP A 133 -15.68 -9.69 -5.34
C ASP A 133 -16.39 -10.56 -4.28
N GLY A 134 -17.34 -10.01 -3.54
CA GLY A 134 -18.06 -10.72 -2.46
C GLY A 134 -17.20 -11.06 -1.24
N VAL A 135 -15.97 -10.56 -1.15
CA VAL A 135 -15.04 -10.90 -0.06
C VAL A 135 -15.36 -10.06 1.18
N ARG A 136 -15.58 -10.74 2.30
CA ARG A 136 -15.71 -10.15 3.64
C ARG A 136 -14.90 -11.01 4.60
N LYS A 137 -13.89 -10.42 5.23
CA LYS A 137 -12.92 -11.14 6.04
C LYS A 137 -12.74 -10.47 7.39
N THR A 138 -12.72 -11.27 8.45
CA THR A 138 -12.41 -10.85 9.81
C THR A 138 -10.90 -10.73 10.04
N TYR A 139 -10.47 -10.17 11.17
CA TYR A 139 -9.05 -10.15 11.52
C TYR A 139 -8.45 -11.55 11.59
N LYS A 140 -9.21 -12.53 12.12
CA LYS A 140 -8.77 -13.92 12.19
C LYS A 140 -8.58 -14.50 10.78
N ASP A 141 -9.55 -14.31 9.89
CA ASP A 141 -9.45 -14.85 8.52
C ASP A 141 -8.26 -14.28 7.76
N VAL A 142 -7.99 -12.98 7.90
CA VAL A 142 -6.85 -12.34 7.23
C VAL A 142 -5.52 -12.85 7.79
N LEU A 143 -5.42 -13.06 9.10
CA LEU A 143 -4.22 -13.67 9.69
C LEU A 143 -4.01 -15.08 9.14
N GLU A 144 -5.03 -15.93 9.16
CA GLU A 144 -4.94 -17.31 8.67
C GLU A 144 -4.59 -17.38 7.18
N ASP A 145 -5.22 -16.57 6.35
CA ASP A 145 -4.92 -16.50 4.91
C ASP A 145 -3.47 -16.01 4.67
N SER A 146 -3.00 -15.06 5.48
CA SER A 146 -1.65 -14.49 5.36
C SER A 146 -0.57 -15.46 5.85
N GLU A 147 -0.81 -16.20 6.94
CA GLU A 147 0.09 -17.23 7.44
C GLU A 147 0.15 -18.43 6.48
N ARG A 148 -0.98 -18.80 5.86
CA ARG A 148 -1.01 -19.83 4.82
C ARG A 148 -0.20 -19.42 3.60
N LEU A 149 -0.36 -18.18 3.11
CA LEU A 149 0.42 -17.66 2.00
C LEU A 149 1.92 -17.60 2.35
N ALA A 150 2.27 -17.09 3.53
CA ALA A 150 3.65 -17.03 4.01
C ALA A 150 4.29 -18.43 4.05
N THR A 151 3.57 -19.42 4.61
CA THR A 151 4.04 -20.81 4.69
C THR A 151 4.23 -21.42 3.31
N GLY A 152 3.30 -21.20 2.38
CA GLY A 152 3.43 -21.65 0.99
C GLY A 152 4.64 -21.04 0.29
N LEU A 153 4.89 -19.74 0.48
CA LEU A 153 6.06 -19.05 -0.08
C LEU A 153 7.38 -19.60 0.47
N ILE A 154 7.45 -19.90 1.78
CA ILE A 154 8.62 -20.56 2.39
C ILE A 154 8.84 -21.94 1.77
N HIS A 155 7.77 -22.71 1.54
CA HIS A 155 7.86 -24.01 0.87
C HIS A 155 8.36 -23.91 -0.58
N LEU A 156 8.03 -22.81 -1.27
CA LEU A 156 8.58 -22.45 -2.59
C LEU A 156 10.02 -21.91 -2.55
N GLY A 157 10.70 -22.00 -1.40
CA GLY A 157 12.10 -21.63 -1.23
C GLY A 157 12.35 -20.13 -1.03
N MET A 158 11.33 -19.35 -0.63
CA MET A 158 11.53 -17.97 -0.20
C MET A 158 12.17 -17.92 1.19
N GLU A 159 13.15 -17.03 1.35
CA GLU A 159 13.86 -16.79 2.61
C GLU A 159 13.63 -15.36 3.10
N LYS A 160 13.91 -15.11 4.38
CA LYS A 160 13.86 -13.76 4.95
C LYS A 160 14.78 -12.83 4.17
N GLY A 161 14.26 -11.68 3.76
CA GLY A 161 14.97 -10.71 2.93
C GLY A 161 14.78 -10.90 1.41
N ASP A 162 14.20 -12.02 0.96
CA ASP A 162 13.82 -12.18 -0.44
C ASP A 162 12.68 -11.22 -0.82
N ARG A 163 12.65 -10.88 -2.11
CA ARG A 163 11.71 -9.90 -2.66
C ARG A 163 10.52 -10.58 -3.33
N ILE A 164 9.33 -10.17 -2.93
CA ILE A 164 8.07 -10.64 -3.48
C ILE A 164 7.36 -9.48 -4.18
N GLY A 165 7.12 -9.65 -5.47
CA GLY A 165 6.38 -8.71 -6.30
C GLY A 165 4.89 -8.99 -6.23
N ILE A 166 4.08 -7.95 -6.02
CA ILE A 166 2.63 -8.00 -6.27
C ILE A 166 2.30 -7.04 -7.40
N TRP A 167 1.89 -7.60 -8.54
CA TRP A 167 1.42 -6.86 -9.70
C TRP A 167 -0.08 -7.09 -9.85
N SER A 168 -0.86 -6.36 -9.06
CA SER A 168 -2.29 -6.58 -8.92
C SER A 168 -3.06 -5.26 -8.76
N PRO A 169 -4.31 -5.18 -9.26
CA PRO A 169 -5.25 -4.16 -8.81
C PRO A 169 -5.59 -4.34 -7.32
N ASN A 170 -6.44 -3.44 -6.79
CA ASN A 170 -6.92 -3.50 -5.40
C ASN A 170 -7.83 -4.72 -5.18
N LYS A 171 -7.23 -5.91 -5.07
CA LYS A 171 -7.85 -7.18 -4.71
C LYS A 171 -7.43 -7.62 -3.32
N TYR A 172 -8.12 -8.63 -2.78
CA TYR A 172 -7.87 -9.16 -1.44
C TYR A 172 -6.45 -9.71 -1.29
N GLU A 173 -5.94 -10.36 -2.33
CA GLU A 173 -4.62 -11.00 -2.37
C GLU A 173 -3.48 -9.98 -2.20
N TRP A 174 -3.70 -8.71 -2.56
CA TRP A 174 -2.74 -7.65 -2.27
C TRP A 174 -2.55 -7.45 -0.75
N ILE A 175 -3.65 -7.48 0.00
CA ILE A 175 -3.65 -7.37 1.47
C ILE A 175 -2.98 -8.60 2.08
N THR A 176 -3.37 -9.79 1.62
CA THR A 176 -2.79 -11.05 2.10
C THR A 176 -1.29 -11.12 1.82
N THR A 177 -0.85 -10.70 0.63
CA THR A 177 0.59 -10.66 0.27
C THR A 177 1.36 -9.69 1.15
N GLN A 178 0.79 -8.52 1.46
CA GLN A 178 1.41 -7.54 2.34
C GLN A 178 1.65 -8.11 3.75
N PHE A 179 0.63 -8.74 4.33
CA PHE A 179 0.77 -9.32 5.67
C PHE A 179 1.63 -10.59 5.68
N ALA A 180 1.51 -11.45 4.67
CA ALA A 180 2.38 -12.61 4.51
C ALA A 180 3.87 -12.20 4.46
N SER A 181 4.18 -11.15 3.70
CA SER A 181 5.53 -10.59 3.61
C SER A 181 6.02 -10.08 4.97
N ALA A 182 5.18 -9.34 5.69
CA ALA A 182 5.52 -8.82 7.01
C ALA A 182 5.68 -9.93 8.07
N LEU A 183 4.91 -11.02 7.98
CA LEU A 183 4.97 -12.16 8.90
C LEU A 183 6.23 -13.01 8.69
N ALA A 184 6.63 -13.23 7.43
CA ALA A 184 7.79 -14.06 7.08
C ALA A 184 9.10 -13.26 6.94
N GLY A 185 9.03 -11.93 6.92
CA GLY A 185 10.20 -11.07 6.75
C GLY A 185 10.68 -10.96 5.29
N PHE A 186 9.76 -11.09 4.33
CA PHE A 186 10.02 -10.80 2.93
C PHE A 186 9.93 -9.29 2.64
N ILE A 187 10.61 -8.85 1.60
CA ILE A 187 10.55 -7.48 1.10
C ILE A 187 9.43 -7.39 0.06
N LEU A 188 8.31 -6.75 0.42
CA LEU A 188 7.20 -6.52 -0.49
C LEU A 188 7.55 -5.45 -1.54
N VAL A 189 7.41 -5.80 -2.81
CA VAL A 189 7.57 -4.92 -3.95
C VAL A 189 6.20 -4.67 -4.58
N ASN A 190 5.72 -3.43 -4.46
CA ASN A 190 4.43 -3.03 -5.02
C ASN A 190 4.62 -2.57 -6.47
N ILE A 191 4.09 -3.33 -7.42
CA ILE A 191 4.18 -3.00 -8.85
C ILE A 191 2.86 -2.36 -9.28
N ASN A 192 2.94 -1.24 -9.99
CA ASN A 192 1.76 -0.56 -10.49
C ASN A 192 1.00 -1.48 -11.48
N PRO A 193 -0.28 -1.80 -11.23
CA PRO A 193 -1.07 -2.68 -12.10
C PRO A 193 -1.27 -2.15 -13.53
N MET A 194 -0.91 -0.90 -13.80
CA MET A 194 -1.00 -0.26 -15.11
C MET A 194 0.31 -0.29 -15.92
N TYR A 195 1.39 -0.89 -15.39
CA TYR A 195 2.63 -1.03 -16.15
C TYR A 195 2.43 -1.86 -17.41
N HIS A 196 3.04 -1.39 -18.49
CA HIS A 196 3.19 -2.12 -19.74
C HIS A 196 4.43 -3.03 -19.67
N ALA A 197 4.62 -3.87 -20.69
CA ALA A 197 5.66 -4.90 -20.72
C ALA A 197 7.07 -4.33 -20.39
N ASP A 198 7.47 -3.23 -21.02
CA ASP A 198 8.79 -2.63 -20.82
C ASP A 198 9.01 -2.12 -19.39
N ASP A 199 8.01 -1.42 -18.83
CA ASP A 199 8.07 -0.90 -17.45
C ASP A 199 8.10 -2.04 -16.43
N LEU A 200 7.33 -3.11 -16.70
CA LEU A 200 7.31 -4.31 -15.86
C LEU A 200 8.64 -5.03 -15.90
N CYS A 201 9.19 -5.26 -17.09
CA CYS A 201 10.49 -5.90 -17.29
C CYS A 201 11.58 -5.17 -16.50
N TYR A 202 11.66 -3.84 -16.68
CA TYR A 202 12.59 -3.00 -15.95
C TYR A 202 12.40 -3.12 -14.43
N ALA A 203 11.16 -3.06 -13.93
CA ALA A 203 10.90 -3.14 -12.50
C ALA A 203 11.28 -4.50 -11.90
N VAL A 204 10.98 -5.61 -12.59
CA VAL A 204 11.27 -6.97 -12.12
C VAL A 204 12.78 -7.21 -12.06
N GLU A 205 13.50 -6.82 -13.10
CA GLU A 205 14.96 -7.00 -13.19
C GLU A 205 15.70 -6.13 -12.15
N GLN A 206 15.41 -4.82 -12.13
CA GLN A 206 16.13 -3.87 -11.28
C GLN A 206 15.94 -4.16 -9.80
N VAL A 207 14.72 -4.53 -9.40
CA VAL A 207 14.44 -4.84 -8.01
C VAL A 207 14.94 -6.24 -7.65
N GLY A 208 15.02 -7.16 -8.61
CA GLY A 208 15.45 -8.53 -8.38
C GLY A 208 14.41 -9.34 -7.64
N ILE A 209 13.19 -9.38 -8.18
CA ILE A 209 12.06 -10.10 -7.60
C ILE A 209 12.27 -11.61 -7.74
N LYS A 210 12.10 -12.35 -6.65
CA LYS A 210 12.21 -13.82 -6.63
C LYS A 210 10.88 -14.52 -6.90
N THR A 211 9.79 -13.95 -6.38
CA THR A 211 8.44 -14.46 -6.59
C THR A 211 7.53 -13.32 -7.03
N LEU A 212 6.82 -13.48 -8.15
CA LEU A 212 5.83 -12.52 -8.64
C LEU A 212 4.42 -13.10 -8.48
N ILE A 213 3.51 -12.28 -7.96
CA ILE A 213 2.09 -12.61 -7.78
C ILE A 213 1.25 -11.65 -8.63
N CYS A 214 0.33 -12.17 -9.44
CA CYS A 214 -0.57 -11.36 -10.27
C CYS A 214 -1.89 -12.10 -10.55
N PRO A 215 -3.01 -11.40 -10.82
CA PRO A 215 -4.19 -12.05 -11.37
C PRO A 215 -3.94 -12.45 -12.84
N PRO A 216 -4.76 -13.30 -13.47
CA PRO A 216 -4.62 -13.60 -14.90
C PRO A 216 -4.95 -12.38 -15.77
N ALA A 217 -6.02 -11.66 -15.42
CA ALA A 217 -6.53 -10.50 -16.15
C ALA A 217 -7.30 -9.54 -15.24
N PHE A 218 -7.38 -8.27 -15.62
CA PHE A 218 -8.31 -7.31 -15.03
C PHE A 218 -8.69 -6.22 -16.03
N LYS A 219 -10.00 -6.07 -16.29
CA LYS A 219 -10.54 -5.18 -17.33
C LYS A 219 -9.90 -5.46 -18.70
N ARG A 220 -9.07 -4.54 -19.21
CA ARG A 220 -8.37 -4.66 -20.50
C ARG A 220 -6.95 -5.20 -20.34
N SER A 221 -6.44 -5.30 -19.11
CA SER A 221 -5.07 -5.74 -18.83
C SER A 221 -5.01 -7.27 -18.75
N GLN A 222 -4.12 -7.86 -19.54
CA GLN A 222 -3.88 -9.31 -19.61
C GLN A 222 -2.51 -9.62 -18.99
N TYR A 223 -2.45 -9.64 -17.65
CA TYR A 223 -1.22 -9.76 -16.87
C TYR A 223 -0.43 -11.01 -17.24
N TYR A 224 -1.10 -12.16 -17.31
CA TYR A 224 -0.46 -13.42 -17.65
C TYR A 224 0.10 -13.43 -19.08
N ASN A 225 -0.64 -12.86 -20.04
CA ASN A 225 -0.17 -12.80 -21.43
C ASN A 225 1.05 -11.88 -21.58
N THR A 226 1.05 -10.73 -20.90
CA THR A 226 2.23 -9.86 -20.86
C THR A 226 3.45 -10.57 -20.27
N LEU A 227 3.26 -11.41 -19.25
CA LEU A 227 4.35 -12.22 -18.71
C LEU A 227 4.82 -13.31 -19.67
N ARG A 228 3.91 -13.94 -20.43
CA ARG A 228 4.29 -14.89 -21.49
C ARG A 228 5.08 -14.22 -22.62
N GLU A 229 4.74 -12.99 -22.99
CA GLU A 229 5.51 -12.22 -23.97
C GLU A 229 6.94 -11.92 -23.49
N LEU A 230 7.09 -11.64 -22.19
CA LEU A 230 8.39 -11.36 -21.57
C LEU A 230 9.18 -12.63 -21.21
N ILE A 231 8.48 -13.74 -21.00
CA ILE A 231 9.01 -15.03 -20.54
C ILE A 231 8.34 -16.15 -21.36
N PRO A 232 8.78 -16.38 -22.60
CA PRO A 232 8.21 -17.42 -23.46
C PRO A 232 8.30 -18.82 -22.85
N GLU A 233 9.28 -19.07 -21.99
CA GLU A 233 9.49 -20.35 -21.28
C GLU A 233 8.32 -20.72 -20.34
N LEU A 234 7.43 -19.77 -20.03
CA LEU A 234 6.20 -20.05 -19.29
C LEU A 234 5.21 -20.92 -20.07
N GLU A 235 5.33 -21.06 -21.40
CA GLU A 235 4.43 -21.93 -22.16
C GLU A 235 4.68 -23.41 -21.92
N ASP A 236 5.96 -23.78 -21.76
CA ASP A 236 6.41 -25.15 -21.60
C ASP A 236 6.49 -25.56 -20.11
N ALA A 237 6.43 -24.61 -19.19
CA ALA A 237 6.51 -24.85 -17.75
C ALA A 237 5.23 -25.54 -17.22
N PRO A 238 5.33 -26.74 -16.62
CA PRO A 238 4.17 -27.40 -16.03
C PRO A 238 3.66 -26.61 -14.81
N PRO A 239 2.32 -26.49 -14.63
CA PRO A 239 1.77 -25.88 -13.42
C PRO A 239 2.28 -26.59 -12.15
N GLY A 240 2.73 -25.81 -11.17
CA GLY A 240 3.12 -26.31 -9.86
C GLY A 240 4.61 -26.60 -9.66
N ASP A 241 5.43 -26.57 -10.72
CA ASP A 241 6.90 -26.61 -10.57
C ASP A 241 7.44 -25.17 -10.50
N GLY A 242 7.56 -24.62 -9.29
CA GLY A 242 7.97 -23.24 -9.00
C GLY A 242 9.45 -22.93 -9.28
N ARG A 243 9.96 -23.34 -10.44
CA ARG A 243 11.39 -23.24 -10.80
C ARG A 243 11.56 -22.63 -12.18
N ILE A 244 10.92 -21.49 -12.39
CA ILE A 244 11.19 -20.66 -13.57
C ILE A 244 12.66 -20.28 -13.54
N SER A 245 13.37 -20.55 -14.61
CA SER A 245 14.76 -20.14 -14.81
C SER A 245 14.85 -19.54 -16.19
N THR A 246 15.01 -18.22 -16.26
CA THR A 246 15.03 -17.47 -17.51
C THR A 246 16.22 -16.51 -17.49
N ASP A 247 16.82 -16.28 -18.65
CA ASP A 247 17.96 -15.38 -18.77
C ASP A 247 17.54 -13.91 -18.59
N THR A 248 16.30 -13.57 -18.99
CA THR A 248 15.72 -12.22 -18.81
C THR A 248 15.56 -11.85 -17.34
N PHE A 249 15.14 -12.80 -16.50
CA PHE A 249 14.91 -12.56 -15.08
C PHE A 249 15.66 -13.59 -14.22
N PRO A 250 16.99 -13.46 -14.09
CA PRO A 250 17.83 -14.49 -13.47
C PRO A 250 17.53 -14.71 -11.98
N LYS A 251 16.80 -13.81 -11.33
CA LYS A 251 16.36 -13.94 -9.93
C LYS A 251 14.93 -14.46 -9.77
N LEU A 252 14.09 -14.37 -10.80
CA LEU A 252 12.71 -14.82 -10.73
C LEU A 252 12.69 -16.36 -10.72
N ARG A 253 11.94 -16.94 -9.78
CA ARG A 253 11.81 -18.40 -9.60
C ARG A 253 10.36 -18.84 -9.60
N ASN A 254 9.47 -18.03 -9.02
CA ASN A 254 8.07 -18.37 -8.89
C ASN A 254 7.17 -17.31 -9.53
N LEU A 255 6.16 -17.78 -10.26
CA LEU A 255 5.02 -16.98 -10.71
C LEU A 255 3.75 -17.58 -10.11
N ILE A 256 3.00 -16.79 -9.36
CA ILE A 256 1.75 -17.20 -8.72
C ILE A 256 0.61 -16.42 -9.37
N VAL A 257 -0.30 -17.15 -10.03
CA VAL A 257 -1.51 -16.60 -10.64
C VAL A 257 -2.72 -16.98 -9.81
N PHE A 258 -3.60 -16.02 -9.50
CA PHE A 258 -4.77 -16.20 -8.62
C PHE A 258 -6.08 -15.66 -9.21
#